data_AF-A0A2E9MTW8-F1
#
_entry.id   AF-A0A2E9MTW8-F1
#
_cell.length_a   1.000
_cell.length_b   1.000
_cell.length_c   1.000
_cell.angle_alpha   90.00
_cell.angle_beta   90.00
_cell.angle_gamma   90.00
#
_symmetry.space_group_name_H-M   'P 1'
#
loop_
_entity.id
_entity.type
_entity.pdbx_description
1 polymer ?
#
loop_
_entity_poly.entity_id
_entity_poly.type
_entity_poly.pdbx_seq_one_letter_code
_entity_poly.pdbx_strand_id
1 'polypeptide(L)' 'MQLKYIPPKKLKVLIIMFFVAAAFGIFVGLVIAKGGQGFYITLLGVVNLCLGGFMAYLLMTQKPKVRDSRKRK' A
#
# COMPACT_ATOMS: atom_id res chain seq x y z
N MET A 1 16.03 -11.69 -0.23
CA MET A 1 14.65 -11.82 0.27
C MET A 1 13.84 -12.66 -0.73
N GLN A 2 13.33 -13.83 -0.33
CA GLN A 2 12.39 -14.60 -1.17
C GLN A 2 10.98 -14.07 -0.92
N LEU A 3 10.58 -13.04 -1.66
CA LEU A 3 9.23 -12.48 -1.56
C LEU A 3 8.24 -13.41 -2.29
N LYS A 4 7.23 -13.89 -1.56
CA LYS A 4 6.16 -14.71 -2.13
C LYS A 4 5.43 -13.89 -3.20
N TYR A 5 5.25 -14.49 -4.38
CA TYR A 5 4.57 -13.83 -5.50
C TYR A 5 3.11 -13.54 -5.14
N ILE A 6 2.73 -12.26 -5.21
CA ILE A 6 1.35 -11.80 -5.02
C ILE A 6 0.80 -11.43 -6.40
N PRO A 7 -0.44 -11.82 -6.75
CA PRO A 7 -1.03 -11.43 -8.03
C PRO A 7 -1.06 -9.90 -8.19
N PRO A 8 -0.57 -9.35 -9.30
CA PRO A 8 -0.38 -7.90 -9.47
C PRO A 8 -1.70 -7.12 -9.44
N LYS A 9 -2.82 -7.75 -9.86
CA LYS A 9 -4.16 -7.15 -9.77
C LYS A 9 -4.56 -6.89 -8.32
N LYS A 10 -4.37 -7.89 -7.44
CA LYS A 10 -4.71 -7.76 -6.01
C LYS A 10 -3.79 -6.75 -5.33
N LEU A 11 -2.51 -6.75 -5.68
CA LEU A 11 -1.53 -5.81 -5.12
C LEU A 11 -1.83 -4.36 -5.52
N LYS A 12 -2.22 -4.10 -6.78
CA LYS A 12 -2.66 -2.76 -7.22
C LYS A 12 -3.88 -2.26 -6.44
N VAL A 13 -4.89 -3.12 -6.24
CA VAL A 13 -6.08 -2.75 -5.45
C VAL A 13 -5.69 -2.43 -4.01
N LEU A 14 -4.82 -3.24 -3.40
CA LEU A 14 -4.33 -3.02 -2.05
C LEU A 14 -3.61 -1.66 -1.93
N ILE A 15 -2.70 -1.35 -2.86
CA ILE A 15 -2.00 -0.06 -2.91
C ILE A 15 -3.00 1.09 -2.95
N ILE A 16 -3.98 1.03 -3.86
CA ILE A 16 -4.98 2.10 -4.01
C ILE A 16 -5.77 2.29 -2.70
N MET A 17 -6.20 1.21 -2.05
CA MET A 17 -6.91 1.30 -0.76
C MET A 17 -6.07 1.96 0.32
N PHE A 18 -4.78 1.62 0.43
CA PHE A 18 -3.87 2.22 1.40
C PHE A 18 -3.62 3.70 1.13
N PHE A 19 -3.43 4.10 -0.14
CA PHE A 19 -3.21 5.51 -0.49
C PHE A 19 -4.46 6.38 -0.28
N VAL A 20 -5.65 5.85 -0.60
CA VAL A 20 -6.91 6.56 -0.34
C VAL A 20 -7.10 6.74 1.17
N ALA A 21 -6.91 5.68 1.95
CA ALA A 21 -7.01 5.74 3.41
C ALA A 21 -5.96 6.69 4.03
N ALA A 22 -4.73 6.71 3.50
CA ALA A 22 -3.67 7.63 3.92
C ALA A 22 -4.06 9.09 3.68
N ALA A 23 -4.50 9.40 2.44
CA ALA A 23 -4.93 10.74 2.07
C ALA A 23 -6.09 11.23 2.95
N PHE A 24 -7.08 10.35 3.18
CA PHE A 24 -8.22 10.67 4.03
C PHE A 24 -7.81 10.85 5.50
N GLY A 25 -6.97 9.95 6.03
CA GLY A 25 -6.48 10.03 7.41
C GLY A 25 -5.68 11.31 7.68
N ILE A 26 -4.78 11.69 6.77
CA ILE A 26 -4.00 12.93 6.87
C ILE A 26 -4.93 14.16 6.77
N PHE A 27 -5.87 14.16 5.82
CA PHE A 27 -6.80 15.27 5.65
C PHE A 27 -7.68 15.47 6.89
N VAL A 28 -8.28 14.39 7.41
CA VAL A 28 -9.10 14.42 8.62
C VAL A 28 -8.26 14.84 9.84
N GLY A 29 -7.06 14.31 9.98
CA GLY A 29 -6.15 14.60 11.09
C GLY A 29 -5.68 16.06 11.14
N LEU A 30 -5.51 16.71 9.99
CA LEU A 30 -5.05 18.10 9.89
C LEU A 30 -6.19 19.13 9.85
N VAL A 31 -7.31 18.81 9.20
CA VAL A 31 -8.37 19.80 8.91
C VAL A 31 -9.56 19.68 9.86
N ILE A 32 -9.88 18.46 10.30
CA ILE A 32 -11.14 18.19 11.04
C ILE A 32 -10.86 17.94 12.53
N ALA A 33 -9.82 17.18 12.85
CA ALA A 33 -9.48 16.84 14.22
C ALA A 33 -8.81 18.04 14.92
N LYS A 34 -9.41 18.52 16.02
CA LYS A 34 -8.86 19.61 16.84
C LYS A 34 -8.14 19.06 18.08
N GLY A 35 -7.00 19.65 18.42
CA GLY A 35 -6.20 19.28 19.59
C GLY A 35 -5.33 18.04 19.38
N GLY A 36 -4.95 17.37 20.48
CA GLY A 36 -3.99 16.25 20.46
C GLY A 36 -4.43 15.03 19.63
N GLN A 37 -5.74 14.86 19.40
CA GLN A 37 -6.27 13.75 18.61
C GLN A 37 -5.90 13.85 17.12
N GLY A 38 -5.74 15.06 16.59
CA GLY A 38 -5.34 15.30 15.20
C GLY A 38 -3.92 14.82 14.91
N PHE A 39 -3.01 14.92 15.89
CA PHE A 39 -1.65 14.41 15.77
C PHE A 39 -1.63 12.89 15.57
N TYR A 40 -2.38 12.14 16.39
CA TYR A 40 -2.46 10.68 16.27
C TYR A 40 -3.09 10.24 14.94
N ILE A 41 -4.17 10.88 14.51
CA ILE A 41 -4.85 10.55 13.26
C ILE A 41 -3.94 10.85 12.05
N THR A 42 -3.23 11.97 12.08
CA THR A 42 -2.27 12.33 11.03
C THR A 42 -1.10 11.33 10.99
N LEU A 43 -0.56 10.94 12.15
CA LEU A 43 0.47 9.91 12.24
C LEU A 43 0.01 8.57 11.66
N LEU A 44 -1.20 8.13 11.99
CA LEU A 44 -1.80 6.92 11.41
C LEU A 44 -1.95 7.02 9.89
N GLY A 45 -2.35 8.20 9.38
CA GLY A 45 -2.40 8.48 7.95
C GLY A 45 -1.02 8.39 7.26
N VAL A 46 0.03 8.93 7.90
CA VAL A 46 1.42 8.83 7.40
C VAL A 46 1.93 7.40 7.41
N VAL A 47 1.65 6.62 8.45
CA VAL A 47 2.00 5.18 8.50
C VAL A 47 1.31 4.42 7.36
N ASN A 48 0.04 4.71 7.09
CA ASN A 48 -0.69 4.12 5.97
C ASN A 48 -0.09 4.50 4.61
N LEU A 49 0.42 5.73 4.47
CA LEU A 49 1.14 6.19 3.29
C LEU A 49 2.43 5.38 3.08
N CYS A 50 3.20 5.16 4.15
CA CYS A 50 4.42 4.35 4.11
C CYS A 50 4.13 2.89 3.74
N LEU A 51 3.06 2.29 4.29
CA LEU A 51 2.62 0.94 3.94
C LEU A 51 2.18 0.84 2.47
N GLY A 52 1.41 1.83 1.98
CA GLY A 52 1.04 1.92 0.57
C GLY A 52 2.27 2.04 -0.34
N GLY A 53 3.23 2.88 0.03
CA GLY A 53 4.51 3.05 -0.68
C GLY A 53 5.35 1.77 -0.70
N PHE A 54 5.42 1.05 0.41
CA PHE A 54 6.10 -0.24 0.49
C PHE A 54 5.44 -1.29 -0.40
N MET A 55 4.10 -1.34 -0.44
CA MET A 55 3.37 -2.23 -1.34
C MET A 55 3.58 -1.86 -2.81
N ALA A 56 3.69 -0.56 -3.14
CA ALA A 56 4.02 -0.10 -4.48
C ALA A 56 5.46 -0.49 -4.88
N TYR A 57 6.41 -0.37 -3.95
CA TYR A 57 7.78 -0.85 -4.14
C TYR A 57 7.82 -2.37 -4.38
N LEU A 58 7.02 -3.14 -3.64
CA LEU A 58 6.86 -4.59 -3.89
C LEU A 58 6.28 -4.87 -5.28
N LEU A 59 5.32 -4.09 -5.74
CA LEU A 59 4.75 -4.25 -7.08
C LEU A 59 5.80 -3.98 -8.17
N MET A 60 6.66 -2.97 -7.99
CA MET A 60 7.74 -2.65 -8.94
C MET A 60 8.88 -3.68 -8.92
N THR A 61 9.22 -4.23 -7.75
CA THR A 61 10.34 -5.18 -7.60
C THR A 61 9.95 -6.65 -7.80
N GLN A 62 8.65 -6.95 -7.89
CA GLN A 62 8.18 -8.29 -8.22
C GLN A 62 8.63 -8.69 -9.62
N LYS A 63 9.53 -9.68 -9.71
CA LYS A 63 9.82 -10.34 -10.97
C LYS A 63 8.52 -10.98 -11.48
N PRO A 64 8.10 -10.72 -12.74
CA PRO A 64 6.92 -11.36 -13.29
C PRO A 64 7.10 -12.87 -13.16
N LYS A 65 6.06 -13.56 -12.69
CA LYS A 65 6.05 -15.03 -12.67
C LYS A 65 6.13 -15.48 -14.12
N VAL A 66 7.35 -15.70 -14.62
CA VAL A 66 7.57 -16.31 -15.93
C VAL A 66 6.86 -17.65 -15.85
N ARG A 67 5.75 -17.78 -16.59
CA ARG A 67 5.01 -19.02 -16.70
C ARG A 67 5.99 -20.03 -17.26
N ASP A 68 6.38 -21.00 -16.44
CA ASP A 68 7.32 -22.05 -16.85
C ASP A 68 6.75 -22.71 -18.11
N SER A 69 7.41 -22.48 -19.24
CA SER A 69 7.00 -22.98 -20.56
C SER A 69 6.93 -24.52 -20.56
N ARG A 70 7.64 -25.18 -19.62
CA ARG A 70 7.66 -26.63 -19.44
C ARG A 70 6.36 -27.24 -18.90
N LYS A 71 5.33 -26.44 -18.61
CA LYS A 71 3.97 -26.91 -18.25
C LYS A 71 2.93 -26.69 -19.36
N ARG A 72 3.32 -26.76 -20.64
CA ARG A 72 2.39 -27.11 -21.72
C ARG A 72 2.50 -28.63 -21.95
N LYS A 73 1.54 -29.38 -21.43
CA LYS A 73 1.15 -30.68 -21.98
C LYS A 73 -0.12 -30.44 -22.79
#